data_AF-A0A0K8VMS5-F1
#
_entry.id   AF-A0A0K8VMS5-F1
#
_cell.length_a   1.000
_cell.length_b   1.000
_cell.length_c   1.000
_cell.angle_alpha   90.00
_cell.angle_beta   90.00
_cell.angle_gamma   90.00
#
_symmetry.space_group_name_H-M   'P 1'
#
loop_
_entity.id
_entity.type
_entity.pdbx_description
1 polymer ?
#
loop_
_entity_poly.entity_id
_entity_poly.type
_entity_poly.pdbx_seq_one_letter_code
_entity_poly.pdbx_strand_id
1 'polypeptide(L)'
;MVIKHEMGHLPFEAEVSNFVKYGEENRITVMCDNALIQTTVPQGKISEVKKDGGVAIVQSYTFDFFNYAGIHRSVHLYTTPKTFIEEVEVTSNLAEKSVGHIYYKVKVSGTASNEADSALQIHVQLYNKEGVVVANGTSNGDLNGALEVKKVKPWWPYLMHPEPGYLYQMELLLYTADNTLLDVYRLKVGIRTLTWNNSSFLINGRPVYFRGFGKHEDSD
;
A
#
# COMPACT_ATOMS: atom_id res chain seq x y z
N MET A 1 -25.02 2.10 9.63
CA MET A 1 -24.05 1.56 8.64
C MET A 1 -22.93 2.59 8.54
N VAL A 2 -21.68 2.19 8.77
CA VAL A 2 -20.54 3.14 8.80
C VAL A 2 -19.82 3.20 7.45
N ILE A 3 -19.75 2.08 6.72
CA ILE A 3 -19.18 2.02 5.38
C ILE A 3 -19.88 0.96 4.53
N LYS A 4 -19.82 1.15 3.21
CA LYS A 4 -20.12 0.14 2.18
C LYS A 4 -18.96 0.13 1.18
N HIS A 5 -18.45 -1.05 0.86
CA HIS A 5 -17.40 -1.26 -0.15
C HIS A 5 -17.86 -2.26 -1.20
N GLU A 6 -17.38 -2.09 -2.42
CA GLU A 6 -17.58 -2.99 -3.55
C GLU A 6 -16.20 -3.34 -4.12
N MET A 7 -16.02 -4.59 -4.54
CA MET A 7 -14.75 -5.30 -4.84
C MET A 7 -14.18 -6.10 -3.66
N GLY A 8 -13.90 -7.39 -3.91
CA GLY A 8 -13.54 -8.34 -2.84
C GLY A 8 -12.06 -8.40 -2.46
N HIS A 9 -11.16 -7.80 -3.26
CA HIS A 9 -9.71 -8.01 -3.12
C HIS A 9 -8.92 -6.74 -2.79
N LEU A 10 -9.58 -5.62 -2.50
CA LEU A 10 -8.94 -4.36 -2.10
C LEU A 10 -9.29 -4.03 -0.64
N PRO A 11 -8.39 -3.37 0.09
CA PRO A 11 -8.70 -2.88 1.43
C PRO A 11 -9.72 -1.73 1.37
N PHE A 12 -10.42 -1.53 2.47
CA PHE A 12 -11.25 -0.36 2.73
C PHE A 12 -11.17 -0.01 4.21
N GLU A 13 -11.39 1.25 4.55
CA GLU A 13 -11.35 1.75 5.92
C GLU A 13 -12.41 2.83 6.13
N ALA A 14 -12.80 3.03 7.39
CA ALA A 14 -13.68 4.12 7.80
C ALA A 14 -13.26 4.65 9.17
N GLU A 15 -13.33 5.97 9.32
CA GLU A 15 -13.15 6.60 10.62
C GLU A 15 -14.34 6.29 11.54
N VAL A 16 -14.04 5.69 12.70
CA VAL A 16 -15.06 5.27 13.68
C VAL A 16 -15.01 6.08 14.98
N SER A 17 -14.16 7.11 15.07
CA SER A 17 -13.91 7.89 16.29
C SER A 17 -15.17 8.40 16.99
N ASN A 18 -16.21 8.72 16.20
CA ASN A 18 -17.50 9.26 16.67
C ASN A 18 -18.56 8.17 16.94
N PHE A 19 -18.27 6.91 16.65
CA PHE A 19 -19.19 5.77 16.84
C PHE A 19 -18.77 4.87 18.00
N VAL A 20 -17.48 4.88 18.35
CA VAL A 20 -16.90 4.02 19.37
C VAL A 20 -17.18 4.58 20.77
N LYS A 21 -17.52 3.68 21.70
CA LYS A 21 -17.60 3.97 23.12
C LYS A 21 -16.24 3.72 23.77
N TYR A 22 -15.54 4.80 24.12
CA TYR A 22 -14.22 4.71 24.74
C TYR A 22 -14.28 4.08 26.13
N GLY A 23 -13.42 3.09 26.38
CA GLY A 23 -13.39 2.37 27.67
C GLY A 23 -14.54 1.38 27.87
N GLU A 24 -15.39 1.16 26.87
CA GLU A 24 -16.53 0.24 26.93
C GLU A 24 -16.51 -0.80 25.81
N GLU A 25 -17.38 -1.80 25.92
CA GLU A 25 -17.58 -2.81 24.88
C GLU A 25 -18.22 -2.20 23.63
N ASN A 26 -17.66 -2.55 22.47
CA ASN A 26 -18.15 -2.16 21.15
C ASN A 26 -18.46 -3.40 20.34
N ARG A 27 -19.58 -3.38 19.59
CA ARG A 27 -19.96 -4.47 18.69
C ARG A 27 -19.79 -4.04 17.24
N ILE A 28 -18.91 -4.74 16.52
CA ILE A 28 -18.71 -4.59 15.08
C ILE A 28 -19.44 -5.73 14.37
N THR A 29 -20.19 -5.40 13.32
CA THR A 29 -20.89 -6.40 12.49
C THR A 29 -20.58 -6.12 11.03
N VAL A 30 -20.08 -7.14 10.33
CA VAL A 30 -19.74 -7.07 8.91
C VAL A 30 -20.64 -8.05 8.16
N MET A 31 -21.24 -7.58 7.07
CA MET A 31 -22.03 -8.40 6.15
C MET A 31 -21.28 -8.47 4.82
N CYS A 32 -21.03 -9.70 4.35
CA CYS A 32 -20.38 -9.95 3.07
C CYS A 32 -21.40 -10.55 2.11
N ASP A 33 -21.38 -10.10 0.85
CA ASP A 33 -22.15 -10.66 -0.26
C ASP A 33 -21.19 -11.24 -1.30
N ASN A 34 -21.46 -12.45 -1.77
CA ASN A 34 -20.65 -13.15 -2.77
C ASN A 34 -21.37 -13.31 -4.12
N ALA A 35 -22.53 -12.68 -4.27
CA ALA A 35 -23.24 -12.57 -5.53
C ALA A 35 -22.36 -11.91 -6.60
N LEU A 36 -22.11 -12.62 -7.70
CA LEU A 36 -21.45 -12.07 -8.87
C LEU A 36 -22.49 -11.86 -9.98
N ILE A 37 -22.55 -10.63 -10.48
CA ILE A 37 -23.45 -10.21 -11.55
C ILE A 37 -22.64 -9.63 -12.71
N GLN A 38 -23.31 -9.15 -13.76
CA GLN A 38 -22.62 -8.65 -14.96
C GLN A 38 -21.75 -7.41 -14.70
N THR A 39 -22.01 -6.69 -13.61
CA THR A 39 -21.30 -5.46 -13.24
C THR A 39 -20.24 -5.67 -12.16
N THR A 40 -20.18 -6.84 -11.52
CA THR A 40 -19.15 -7.12 -10.50
C THR A 40 -17.81 -7.42 -11.15
N VAL A 41 -16.74 -7.28 -10.36
CA VAL A 41 -15.39 -7.74 -10.72
C VAL A 41 -14.94 -8.78 -9.68
N PRO A 42 -14.81 -10.07 -10.04
CA PRO A 42 -15.08 -10.67 -11.36
C PRO A 42 -16.58 -10.75 -11.71
N GLN A 43 -16.89 -11.00 -12.98
CA GLN A 43 -18.27 -11.07 -13.47
C GLN A 43 -18.90 -12.44 -13.26
N GLY A 44 -20.22 -12.47 -13.05
CA GLY A 44 -20.99 -13.69 -12.96
C GLY A 44 -22.47 -13.49 -13.32
N LYS A 45 -23.27 -14.52 -13.06
CA LYS A 45 -24.72 -14.51 -13.23
C LYS A 45 -25.38 -15.36 -12.15
N ILE A 46 -26.42 -14.82 -11.55
CA ILE A 46 -27.33 -15.58 -10.69
C ILE A 46 -28.50 -16.06 -11.53
N SER A 47 -28.87 -17.33 -11.37
CA SER A 47 -30.00 -17.95 -12.05
C SER A 47 -30.78 -18.85 -11.11
N GLU A 48 -32.09 -18.88 -11.30
CA GLU A 48 -32.97 -19.82 -10.63
C GLU A 48 -33.08 -21.11 -11.46
N VAL A 49 -32.72 -22.23 -10.86
CA VAL A 49 -32.76 -23.55 -11.48
C VAL A 49 -33.78 -24.41 -10.74
N LYS A 50 -34.77 -24.92 -11.48
CA LYS A 50 -35.74 -25.87 -10.93
C LYS A 50 -35.05 -27.17 -10.53
N LYS A 51 -35.37 -27.68 -9.34
CA LYS A 51 -34.93 -28.97 -8.83
C LYS A 51 -36.12 -29.73 -8.24
N ASP A 52 -35.97 -31.03 -8.03
CA ASP A 52 -36.98 -31.82 -7.32
C ASP A 52 -37.17 -31.24 -5.91
N GLY A 53 -38.36 -30.70 -5.64
CA GLY A 53 -38.68 -30.05 -4.37
C GLY A 53 -38.55 -28.52 -4.33
N GLY A 54 -38.24 -27.83 -5.43
CA GLY A 54 -38.33 -26.36 -5.49
C GLY A 54 -37.42 -25.67 -6.50
N VAL A 55 -36.94 -24.48 -6.13
CA VAL A 55 -36.03 -23.64 -6.92
C VAL A 55 -34.73 -23.49 -6.15
N ALA A 56 -33.60 -23.70 -6.83
CA ALA A 56 -32.28 -23.43 -6.31
C ALA A 56 -31.69 -22.19 -6.98
N ILE A 57 -31.10 -21.29 -6.20
CA ILE A 57 -30.30 -20.19 -6.70
C ILE A 57 -28.91 -20.73 -7.05
N VAL A 58 -28.46 -20.52 -8.28
CA VAL A 58 -27.18 -20.98 -8.79
C VAL A 58 -26.38 -19.78 -9.31
N GLN A 59 -25.17 -19.62 -8.78
CA GLN A 59 -24.16 -18.69 -9.26
C GLN A 59 -23.36 -19.36 -10.39
N SER A 60 -23.25 -18.69 -11.54
CA SER A 60 -22.35 -19.08 -12.64
C SER A 60 -21.36 -17.97 -12.97
N TYR A 61 -20.21 -18.35 -13.52
CA TYR A 61 -19.09 -17.49 -13.90
C TYR A 61 -18.17 -18.24 -14.88
N THR A 62 -17.25 -17.52 -15.51
CA THR A 62 -16.36 -18.07 -16.57
C THR A 62 -14.90 -18.20 -16.14
N PHE A 63 -14.55 -17.87 -14.90
CA PHE A 63 -13.22 -18.08 -14.34
C PHE A 63 -13.09 -19.48 -13.72
N ASP A 64 -11.85 -19.94 -13.54
CA ASP A 64 -11.48 -21.33 -13.23
C ASP A 64 -11.12 -21.58 -11.76
N PHE A 65 -11.13 -20.55 -10.92
CA PHE A 65 -10.96 -20.67 -9.47
C PHE A 65 -12.31 -20.69 -8.73
N PHE A 66 -12.31 -21.20 -7.50
CA PHE A 66 -13.52 -21.26 -6.68
C PHE A 66 -13.92 -19.87 -6.17
N ASN A 67 -15.22 -19.55 -6.16
CA ASN A 67 -15.74 -18.29 -5.61
C ASN A 67 -15.77 -18.32 -4.07
N TYR A 68 -14.59 -18.42 -3.44
CA TYR A 68 -14.46 -18.29 -1.99
C TYR A 68 -14.92 -16.90 -1.54
N ALA A 69 -15.57 -16.85 -0.38
CA ALA A 69 -16.16 -15.63 0.15
C ALA A 69 -15.89 -15.47 1.64
N GLY A 70 -16.18 -14.28 2.17
CA GLY A 70 -15.98 -13.93 3.57
C GLY A 70 -14.78 -13.02 3.77
N ILE A 71 -14.27 -12.99 5.00
CA ILE A 71 -13.15 -12.14 5.41
C ILE A 71 -11.87 -13.00 5.41
N HIS A 72 -11.06 -12.89 4.36
CA HIS A 72 -9.82 -13.67 4.21
C HIS A 72 -8.57 -12.92 4.67
N ARG A 73 -8.65 -11.59 4.74
CA ARG A 73 -7.53 -10.72 5.14
C ARG A 73 -7.77 -10.12 6.51
N SER A 74 -6.68 -9.67 7.12
CA SER A 74 -6.68 -9.10 8.46
C SER A 74 -7.66 -7.94 8.59
N VAL A 75 -8.41 -7.93 9.69
CA VAL A 75 -9.24 -6.80 10.12
C VAL A 75 -8.53 -6.10 11.25
N HIS A 76 -8.35 -4.78 11.13
CA HIS A 76 -7.63 -3.98 12.09
C HIS A 76 -8.51 -2.86 12.62
N LEU A 77 -8.37 -2.59 13.93
CA LEU A 77 -8.70 -1.31 14.52
C LEU A 77 -7.37 -0.66 14.88
N TYR A 78 -7.14 0.55 14.38
CA TYR A 78 -5.93 1.31 14.65
C TYR A 78 -6.29 2.76 14.93
N THR A 79 -5.32 3.50 15.45
CA THR A 79 -5.44 4.92 15.80
C THR A 79 -4.35 5.70 15.10
N THR A 80 -4.67 6.92 14.70
CA THR A 80 -3.71 7.92 14.24
C THR A 80 -3.69 9.10 15.21
N PRO A 81 -2.65 9.94 15.17
CA PRO A 81 -2.74 11.30 15.72
C PRO A 81 -3.85 12.10 15.02
N LYS A 82 -4.26 13.23 15.60
CA LYS A 82 -5.31 14.09 15.02
C LYS A 82 -4.95 14.64 13.64
N THR A 83 -3.67 14.83 13.38
CA THR A 83 -3.08 15.19 12.08
C THR A 83 -2.07 14.12 11.75
N PHE A 84 -2.23 13.45 10.61
CA PHE A 84 -1.49 12.23 10.29
C PHE A 84 -1.15 12.14 8.80
N ILE A 85 -0.14 11.34 8.49
CA ILE A 85 0.26 11.02 7.13
C ILE A 85 -0.76 10.04 6.54
N GLU A 86 -1.56 10.51 5.58
CA GLU A 86 -2.61 9.73 4.90
C GLU A 86 -2.01 8.91 3.74
N GLU A 87 -1.09 9.51 2.99
CA GLU A 87 -0.53 8.90 1.79
C GLU A 87 0.95 9.25 1.65
N VAL A 88 1.74 8.27 1.21
CA VAL A 88 3.14 8.46 0.81
C VAL A 88 3.35 7.84 -0.56
N GLU A 89 3.54 8.68 -1.56
CA GLU A 89 3.98 8.25 -2.89
C GLU A 89 5.51 8.22 -2.90
N VAL A 90 6.09 7.09 -3.32
CA VAL A 90 7.55 6.94 -3.46
C VAL A 90 7.88 6.38 -4.84
N THR A 91 8.73 7.11 -5.56
CA THR A 91 9.36 6.61 -6.78
C THR A 91 10.87 6.60 -6.60
N SER A 92 11.57 5.75 -7.37
CA SER A 92 13.02 5.67 -7.30
C SER A 92 13.64 5.56 -8.68
N ASN A 93 14.85 6.07 -8.80
CA ASN A 93 15.69 5.92 -9.99
C ASN A 93 17.10 5.51 -9.56
N LEU A 94 17.80 4.81 -10.44
CA LEU A 94 19.19 4.40 -10.31
C LEU A 94 19.95 5.03 -11.48
N ALA A 95 20.73 6.06 -11.16
CA ALA A 95 21.60 6.74 -12.11
C ALA A 95 22.93 5.99 -12.29
N GLU A 96 23.74 6.47 -13.24
CA GLU A 96 25.10 5.98 -13.42
C GLU A 96 25.94 6.10 -12.14
N LYS A 97 27.04 5.35 -12.07
CA LYS A 97 28.00 5.38 -10.95
C LYS A 97 27.40 5.03 -9.58
N SER A 98 26.34 4.23 -9.55
CA SER A 98 25.69 3.74 -8.31
C SER A 98 25.15 4.88 -7.43
N VAL A 99 24.55 5.90 -8.05
CA VAL A 99 23.81 6.94 -7.35
C VAL A 99 22.32 6.64 -7.48
N GLY A 100 21.66 6.44 -6.34
CA GLY A 100 20.21 6.25 -6.26
C GLY A 100 19.50 7.57 -5.98
N HIS A 101 18.34 7.78 -6.58
CA HIS A 101 17.43 8.86 -6.24
C HIS A 101 16.12 8.27 -5.74
N ILE A 102 15.60 8.81 -4.64
CA ILE A 102 14.24 8.54 -4.17
C ILE A 102 13.48 9.86 -4.23
N TYR A 103 12.31 9.86 -4.86
CA TYR A 103 11.39 10.99 -4.85
C TYR A 103 10.19 10.60 -4.01
N TYR A 104 9.73 11.53 -3.17
CA TYR A 104 8.58 11.31 -2.31
C TYR A 104 7.60 12.46 -2.37
N LYS A 105 6.32 12.15 -2.17
CA LYS A 105 5.24 13.11 -1.96
C LYS A 105 4.34 12.61 -0.85
N VAL A 106 4.01 13.49 0.09
CA VAL A 106 3.21 13.15 1.27
C VAL A 106 1.89 13.91 1.23
N LYS A 107 0.80 13.19 1.49
CA LYS A 107 -0.51 13.78 1.78
C LYS A 107 -0.78 13.64 3.27
N VAL A 108 -1.22 14.74 3.88
CA VAL A 108 -1.58 14.79 5.30
C VAL A 108 -3.08 14.98 5.41
N SER A 109 -3.68 14.30 6.38
CA SER A 109 -5.10 14.43 6.72
C SER A 109 -5.27 14.62 8.22
N GLY A 110 -6.51 14.90 8.62
CA GLY A 110 -6.87 15.28 9.98
C GLY A 110 -6.59 16.76 10.26
N THR A 111 -7.40 17.37 11.14
CA THR A 111 -7.22 18.76 11.55
C THR A 111 -7.45 18.90 13.05
N ALA A 112 -6.41 19.29 13.78
CA ALA A 112 -6.61 20.15 14.95
C ALA A 112 -6.73 21.59 14.44
N SER A 113 -7.72 22.34 14.93
CA SER A 113 -8.02 23.72 14.52
C SER A 113 -6.85 24.72 14.66
N ASN A 114 -5.72 24.32 15.25
CA ASN A 114 -4.52 25.13 15.44
C ASN A 114 -3.34 24.69 14.53
N GLU A 115 -3.40 23.48 13.96
CA GLU A 115 -2.33 22.91 13.11
C GLU A 115 -2.59 23.20 11.62
N ALA A 116 -3.85 23.41 11.24
CA ALA A 116 -4.26 23.81 9.89
C ALA A 116 -3.73 25.19 9.47
N ASP A 117 -3.44 26.07 10.43
CA ASP A 117 -2.86 27.40 10.20
C ASP A 117 -1.31 27.40 10.20
N SER A 118 -0.69 26.26 10.55
CA SER A 118 0.76 26.12 10.64
C SER A 118 1.34 25.53 9.36
N ALA A 119 2.42 26.13 8.84
CA ALA A 119 3.17 25.55 7.73
C ALA A 119 3.79 24.21 8.16
N LEU A 120 3.29 23.10 7.61
CA LEU A 120 3.80 21.77 7.91
C LEU A 120 5.18 21.54 7.30
N GLN A 121 5.96 20.69 7.95
CA GLN A 121 7.30 20.28 7.52
C GLN A 121 7.41 18.76 7.58
N ILE A 122 8.11 18.16 6.62
CA ILE A 122 8.43 16.73 6.65
C ILE A 122 9.95 16.54 6.67
N HIS A 123 10.42 15.81 7.67
CA HIS A 123 11.79 15.32 7.74
C HIS A 123 11.82 13.87 7.29
N VAL A 124 12.70 13.55 6.36
CA VAL A 124 12.82 12.20 5.81
C VAL A 124 14.21 11.66 6.09
N GLN A 125 14.28 10.46 6.65
CA GLN A 125 15.52 9.72 6.88
C GLN A 125 15.46 8.37 6.18
N LEU A 126 16.54 8.01 5.49
CA LEU A 126 16.69 6.71 4.84
C LEU A 126 17.80 5.92 5.51
N TYR A 127 17.46 4.76 6.05
CA TYR A 127 18.38 3.87 6.73
C TYR A 127 18.70 2.65 5.86
N ASN A 128 19.96 2.21 5.89
CA ASN A 128 20.35 0.91 5.36
C ASN A 128 19.97 -0.24 6.31
N LYS A 129 20.28 -1.49 5.94
CA LYS A 129 19.96 -2.67 6.78
C LYS A 129 20.73 -2.69 8.11
N GLU A 130 21.84 -1.98 8.17
CA GLU A 130 22.67 -1.82 9.37
C GLU A 130 22.17 -0.71 10.30
N GLY A 131 21.06 -0.03 9.96
CA GLY A 131 20.47 1.04 10.77
C GLY A 131 21.19 2.38 10.65
N VAL A 132 22.04 2.57 9.64
CA VAL A 132 22.79 3.81 9.39
C VAL A 132 22.01 4.69 8.42
N VAL A 133 21.86 5.97 8.75
CA VAL A 133 21.28 6.98 7.85
C VAL A 133 22.21 7.18 6.65
N VAL A 134 21.73 6.84 5.45
CA VAL A 134 22.48 6.96 4.19
C VAL A 134 22.02 8.14 3.33
N ALA A 135 20.83 8.68 3.61
CA ALA A 135 20.33 9.91 3.03
C ALA A 135 19.28 10.54 3.96
N ASN A 136 19.14 11.86 3.90
CA ASN A 136 18.09 12.59 4.61
C ASN A 136 17.72 13.86 3.84
N GLY A 137 16.56 14.43 4.15
CA GLY A 137 16.08 15.67 3.56
C GLY A 137 14.91 16.25 4.34
N THR A 138 14.70 17.54 4.17
CA THR A 138 13.58 18.28 4.76
C THR A 138 12.81 19.00 3.67
N SER A 139 11.48 18.99 3.75
CA SER A 139 10.60 19.75 2.88
C SER A 139 9.60 20.55 3.70
N ASN A 140 9.49 21.84 3.39
CA ASN A 140 8.61 22.79 4.08
C ASN A 140 7.45 23.17 3.16
N GLY A 141 6.22 23.09 3.64
CA GLY A 141 5.03 23.48 2.89
C GLY A 141 4.52 22.39 1.93
N ASP A 142 5.24 22.13 0.84
CA ASP A 142 4.73 21.28 -0.26
C ASP A 142 4.81 19.76 0.02
N LEU A 143 5.46 19.37 1.13
CA LEU A 143 5.60 18.00 1.64
C LEU A 143 6.05 16.96 0.60
N ASN A 144 6.92 17.38 -0.32
CA ASN A 144 7.55 16.53 -1.31
C ASN A 144 9.04 16.85 -1.44
N GLY A 145 9.83 15.90 -1.94
CA GLY A 145 11.26 16.10 -2.11
C GLY A 145 11.97 14.92 -2.72
N ALA A 146 13.31 15.01 -2.72
CA ALA A 146 14.18 13.98 -3.24
C ALA A 146 15.32 13.69 -2.26
N LEU A 147 15.75 12.42 -2.22
CA LEU A 147 16.94 11.97 -1.52
C LEU A 147 17.94 11.41 -2.54
N GLU A 148 19.20 11.85 -2.43
CA GLU A 148 20.32 11.24 -3.14
C GLU A 148 21.01 10.22 -2.23
N VAL A 149 21.19 8.99 -2.72
CA VAL A 149 21.87 7.90 -2.03
C VAL A 149 23.15 7.56 -2.77
N LYS A 150 24.30 7.89 -2.18
CA LYS A 150 25.62 7.54 -2.73
C LYS A 150 25.93 6.08 -2.44
N LYS A 151 26.64 5.41 -3.37
CA LYS A 151 27.03 3.99 -3.26
C LYS A 151 25.81 3.10 -2.96
N VAL A 152 24.75 3.31 -3.72
CA VAL A 152 23.49 2.59 -3.50
C VAL A 152 23.69 1.08 -3.64
N LYS A 153 23.12 0.33 -2.70
CA LYS A 153 22.79 -1.09 -2.86
C LYS A 153 21.40 -1.18 -3.51
N PRO A 154 21.30 -1.46 -4.83
CA PRO A 154 20.02 -1.51 -5.53
C PRO A 154 19.21 -2.77 -5.17
N TRP A 155 17.89 -2.66 -5.29
CA TRP A 155 17.01 -3.82 -5.23
C TRP A 155 17.16 -4.64 -6.51
N TRP A 156 17.37 -5.94 -6.35
CA TRP A 156 17.40 -6.92 -7.44
C TRP A 156 16.42 -8.05 -7.15
N PRO A 157 15.78 -8.61 -8.19
CA PRO A 157 15.02 -9.84 -8.01
C PRO A 157 15.96 -11.01 -7.68
N TYR A 158 15.38 -12.06 -7.11
CA TYR A 158 16.07 -13.33 -6.88
C TYR A 158 16.73 -13.82 -8.19
N LEU A 159 17.90 -14.46 -8.08
CA LEU A 159 18.79 -14.90 -9.18
C LEU A 159 19.57 -13.82 -9.95
N MET A 160 19.33 -12.53 -9.72
CA MET A 160 20.09 -11.46 -10.42
C MET A 160 21.20 -10.82 -9.58
N HIS A 161 21.27 -11.12 -8.28
CA HIS A 161 22.25 -10.55 -7.36
C HIS A 161 22.45 -11.49 -6.16
N PRO A 162 23.66 -11.55 -5.56
CA PRO A 162 23.90 -12.33 -4.34
C PRO A 162 23.10 -11.85 -3.13
N GLU A 163 22.75 -10.56 -3.10
CA GLU A 163 21.86 -9.96 -2.09
C GLU A 163 20.57 -9.47 -2.77
N PRO A 164 19.62 -10.36 -3.12
CA PRO A 164 18.36 -9.96 -3.74
C PRO A 164 17.43 -9.31 -2.71
N GLY A 165 16.44 -8.56 -3.17
CA GLY A 165 15.43 -7.99 -2.30
C GLY A 165 15.97 -6.94 -1.32
N TYR A 166 17.04 -6.21 -1.67
CA TYR A 166 17.58 -5.19 -0.79
C TYR A 166 16.58 -4.05 -0.58
N LEU A 167 16.23 -3.80 0.67
CA LEU A 167 15.27 -2.77 1.08
C LEU A 167 15.93 -1.86 2.12
N TYR A 168 15.81 -0.56 1.89
CA TYR A 168 16.08 0.49 2.88
C TYR A 168 14.84 0.69 3.75
N GLN A 169 15.03 1.27 4.93
CA GLN A 169 13.94 1.75 5.77
C GLN A 169 13.84 3.26 5.62
N MET A 170 12.74 3.76 5.06
CA MET A 170 12.43 5.18 4.99
C MET A 170 11.53 5.54 6.17
N GLU A 171 11.90 6.61 6.87
CA GLU A 171 11.14 7.20 7.97
C GLU A 171 10.77 8.63 7.60
N LEU A 172 9.47 8.95 7.68
CA LEU A 172 8.90 10.27 7.43
C LEU A 172 8.37 10.79 8.76
N LEU A 173 8.92 11.91 9.21
CA LEU A 173 8.54 12.58 10.45
C LEU A 173 7.83 13.89 10.11
N LEU A 174 6.55 13.98 10.43
CA LEU A 174 5.71 15.15 10.20
C LEU A 174 5.84 16.10 11.39
N TYR A 175 6.14 17.35 11.10
CA TYR A 175 6.31 18.42 12.09
C TYR A 175 5.43 19.62 11.74
N THR A 176 5.04 20.37 12.77
CA THR A 176 4.59 21.76 12.65
C THR A 176 5.76 22.71 12.38
N ALA A 177 5.46 23.97 12.02
CA ALA A 177 6.46 25.02 11.82
C ALA A 177 7.33 25.31 13.06
N ASP A 178 6.82 25.05 14.27
CA ASP A 178 7.52 25.24 15.53
C ASP A 178 8.31 23.99 15.99
N ASN A 179 8.49 22.99 15.11
CA ASN A 179 9.19 21.73 15.34
C ASN A 179 8.52 20.78 16.34
N THR A 180 7.19 20.88 16.51
CA THR A 180 6.43 19.86 17.26
C THR A 180 6.19 18.65 16.36
N LEU A 181 6.61 17.47 16.82
CA LEU A 181 6.39 16.21 16.08
C LEU A 181 4.91 15.81 16.16
N LEU A 182 4.28 15.65 15.00
CA LEU A 182 2.87 15.27 14.85
C LEU A 182 2.69 13.77 14.58
N ASP A 183 3.45 13.23 13.64
CA ASP A 183 3.28 11.84 13.19
C ASP A 183 4.58 11.26 12.62
N VAL A 184 4.70 9.93 12.63
CA VAL A 184 5.84 9.20 12.05
C VAL A 184 5.36 8.03 11.24
N TYR A 185 5.67 8.02 9.95
CA TYR A 185 5.38 6.91 9.04
C TYR A 185 6.65 6.23 8.55
N ARG A 186 6.61 4.89 8.47
CA ARG A 186 7.77 4.05 8.17
C ARG A 186 7.44 3.08 7.05
N LEU A 187 8.23 3.07 5.98
CA LEU A 187 8.06 2.13 4.87
C LEU A 187 9.39 1.62 4.31
N LYS A 188 9.35 0.43 3.71
CA LYS A 188 10.52 -0.18 3.06
C LYS A 188 10.62 0.29 1.62
N VAL A 189 11.81 0.70 1.18
CA VAL A 189 12.05 1.21 -0.19
C VAL A 189 13.15 0.40 -0.86
N GLY A 190 12.84 -0.17 -2.03
CA GLY A 190 13.81 -0.85 -2.89
C GLY A 190 14.15 0.00 -4.11
N ILE A 191 15.35 0.59 -4.13
CA ILE A 191 15.80 1.47 -5.22
C ILE A 191 16.10 0.63 -6.45
N ARG A 192 15.33 0.85 -7.53
CA ARG A 192 15.52 0.18 -8.82
C ARG A 192 14.98 1.02 -9.97
N THR A 193 15.39 0.70 -11.19
CA THR A 193 14.75 1.18 -12.42
C THR A 193 14.10 0.03 -13.15
N LEU A 194 12.95 0.32 -13.76
CA LEU A 194 12.26 -0.57 -14.69
C LEU A 194 12.17 0.16 -16.03
N THR A 195 12.71 -0.43 -17.08
CA THR A 195 12.64 0.14 -18.43
C THR A 195 12.32 -0.96 -19.42
N TRP A 196 11.69 -0.62 -20.54
CA TRP A 196 11.40 -1.58 -21.60
C TRP A 196 11.44 -0.92 -22.96
N ASN A 197 11.63 -1.75 -23.98
CA ASN A 197 11.50 -1.39 -25.38
C ASN A 197 10.67 -2.47 -26.10
N ASN A 198 10.67 -2.45 -27.43
CA ASN A 198 9.86 -3.38 -28.23
C ASN A 198 10.20 -4.86 -28.04
N SER A 199 11.38 -5.21 -27.53
CA SER A 199 11.85 -6.60 -27.41
C SER A 199 12.38 -7.00 -26.04
N SER A 200 12.56 -6.05 -25.13
CA SER A 200 13.25 -6.29 -23.86
C SER A 200 12.61 -5.53 -22.71
N PHE A 201 12.55 -6.20 -21.56
CA PHE A 201 12.27 -5.60 -20.25
C PHE A 201 13.55 -5.65 -19.42
N LEU A 202 13.92 -4.52 -18.80
CA LEU A 202 15.16 -4.34 -18.07
C LEU A 202 14.87 -3.93 -16.63
N ILE A 203 15.61 -4.52 -15.69
CA ILE A 203 15.68 -4.08 -14.31
C ILE A 203 17.09 -3.55 -14.07
N ASN A 204 17.22 -2.31 -13.61
CA ASN A 204 18.52 -1.65 -13.36
C ASN A 204 19.45 -1.74 -14.58
N GLY A 205 18.90 -1.56 -15.79
CA GLY A 205 19.63 -1.64 -17.05
C GLY A 205 20.04 -3.05 -17.50
N ARG A 206 19.67 -4.12 -16.78
CA ARG A 206 19.93 -5.51 -17.19
C ARG A 206 18.65 -6.20 -17.68
N PRO A 207 18.65 -6.84 -18.87
CA PRO A 207 17.50 -7.61 -19.35
C PRO A 207 17.06 -8.67 -18.36
N VAL A 208 15.74 -8.83 -18.23
CA VAL A 208 15.10 -9.85 -17.38
C VAL A 208 14.35 -10.85 -18.25
N TYR A 209 14.46 -12.11 -17.85
CA TYR A 209 13.60 -13.18 -18.33
C TYR A 209 12.80 -13.74 -17.16
N PHE A 210 11.48 -13.54 -17.18
CA PHE A 210 10.60 -13.96 -16.11
C PHE A 210 10.50 -15.49 -16.07
N ARG A 211 10.90 -16.09 -14.94
CA ARG A 211 10.75 -17.52 -14.64
C ARG A 211 9.93 -17.65 -13.37
N GLY A 212 8.74 -18.22 -13.48
CA GLY A 212 7.82 -18.35 -12.37
C GLY A 212 6.50 -18.96 -12.81
N PHE A 213 5.47 -18.74 -11.99
CA PHE A 213 4.15 -19.32 -12.17
C PHE A 213 3.09 -18.25 -11.94
N GLY A 214 1.93 -18.38 -12.60
CA GLY A 214 0.71 -17.77 -12.07
C GLY A 214 0.39 -18.44 -10.73
N LYS A 215 0.04 -17.65 -9.71
CA LYS A 215 -0.31 -18.15 -8.39
C LYS A 215 -1.76 -17.81 -8.05
N HIS A 216 -2.41 -18.70 -7.31
CA HIS A 216 -3.69 -18.45 -6.66
C HIS A 216 -3.48 -18.33 -5.14
N GLU A 217 -4.37 -17.60 -4.47
CA GLU A 217 -4.47 -17.57 -3.00
C GLU A 217 -5.29 -18.78 -2.50
N ASP A 218 -4.88 -19.99 -2.90
CA ASP A 218 -5.55 -21.28 -2.61
C ASP A 218 -4.58 -22.39 -2.16
N SER A 219 -3.29 -22.04 -2.00
CA SER A 219 -2.22 -22.97 -1.65
C SER A 219 -1.57 -22.56 -0.32
N ASP A 220 -1.54 -23.50 0.62
CA ASP A 220 -0.71 -23.47 1.83
C ASP A 220 0.77 -23.74 1.49
#